data_AF-A0A9D4YT51-F1
#
_entry.id   AF-A0A9D4YT51-F1
#
_cell.length_a   1.000
_cell.length_b   1.000
_cell.length_c   1.000
_cell.angle_alpha   90.00
_cell.angle_beta   90.00
_cell.angle_gamma   90.00
#
_symmetry.space_group_name_H-M   'P 1'
#
loop_
_entity.id
_entity.type
_entity.pdbx_description
1 polymer ?
#
loop_
_entity_poly.entity_id
_entity_poly.type
_entity_poly.pdbx_seq_one_letter_code
_entity_poly.pdbx_strand_id
1 'polypeptide(L)' 'MDPSLVPVSGPVPPHLLPPLTVILLSLGAVTSTLFYVREQLGGRRVSLAQEAMLAAAAAGSLGFGTLFLLLWCGVYLG' A
#
# COMPACT_ATOMS: atom_id res chain seq x y z
N MET A 1 35.74 5.39 -18.86
CA MET A 1 34.74 4.35 -18.56
C MET A 1 35.32 3.54 -17.42
N ASP A 2 34.98 3.88 -16.19
CA ASP A 2 35.51 3.18 -15.02
C ASP A 2 34.90 1.77 -14.98
N PRO A 3 35.71 0.69 -15.02
CA PRO A 3 35.23 -0.69 -15.09
C PRO A 3 34.55 -1.17 -13.79
N SER A 4 34.48 -0.32 -12.77
CA SER A 4 33.99 -0.63 -11.42
C SER A 4 32.52 -0.26 -11.19
N LEU A 5 31.87 0.42 -12.13
CA LEU A 5 30.48 0.86 -12.00
C LEU A 5 29.53 -0.27 -12.41
N VAL A 6 29.12 -1.08 -11.43
CA VAL A 6 28.01 -2.01 -11.61
C VAL A 6 26.73 -1.18 -11.81
N PRO A 7 26.00 -1.35 -12.92
CA PRO A 7 24.72 -0.66 -13.10
C PRO A 7 23.77 -1.09 -11.99
N VAL A 8 23.46 -0.18 -11.08
CA VAL A 8 22.47 -0.40 -10.03
C VAL A 8 21.10 -0.44 -10.69
N SER A 9 20.67 -1.64 -11.04
CA SER A 9 19.27 -1.88 -11.41
C SER A 9 18.43 -1.74 -10.15
N GLY A 10 17.32 -0.99 -10.24
CA GLY A 10 16.40 -0.83 -9.12
C GLY A 10 15.91 -2.19 -8.60
N PRO A 11 15.70 -2.34 -7.28
CA PRO A 11 15.35 -3.62 -6.67
C PRO A 11 14.00 -4.19 -7.16
N VAL A 12 13.17 -3.37 -7.81
CA VAL A 12 11.88 -3.77 -8.37
C VAL A 12 11.86 -3.47 -9.86
N PRO A 13 11.58 -4.47 -10.72
CA PRO A 13 11.50 -4.23 -12.15
C PRO A 13 10.21 -3.47 -12.51
N PRO A 14 10.27 -2.56 -13.49
CA PRO A 14 9.19 -1.60 -13.77
C PRO A 14 7.87 -2.24 -14.23
N HIS A 15 7.90 -3.49 -14.71
CA HIS A 15 6.70 -4.23 -15.10
C HIS A 15 5.91 -4.81 -13.92
N LEU A 16 6.53 -4.96 -12.74
CA LEU A 16 5.84 -5.42 -11.51
C LEU A 16 5.21 -4.27 -10.72
N LEU A 17 5.69 -3.05 -10.92
CA LEU A 17 5.14 -1.86 -10.28
C LEU A 17 3.63 -1.73 -10.54
N PRO A 18 3.18 -1.85 -11.81
CA PRO A 18 1.78 -1.79 -12.15
C PRO A 18 0.80 -2.69 -11.39
N PRO A 19 0.94 -4.02 -11.47
CA PRO A 19 0.04 -4.92 -10.76
C PRO A 19 0.14 -4.76 -9.24
N LEU A 20 1.32 -4.48 -8.68
CA LEU A 20 1.49 -4.31 -7.23
C LEU A 20 0.74 -3.07 -6.72
N THR A 21 0.82 -1.95 -7.42
CA THR A 21 0.05 -0.73 -7.11
C THR A 21 -1.44 -1.04 -7.03
N VAL A 22 -1.99 -1.67 -8.08
CA VAL A 22 -3.42 -1.96 -8.17
C VAL A 22 -3.86 -2.90 -7.06
N ILE A 23 -3.11 -3.98 -6.79
CA ILE A 23 -3.46 -4.96 -5.76
C ILE A 23 -3.48 -4.30 -4.38
N LEU A 24 -2.46 -3.53 -4.03
CA LEU A 24 -2.37 -2.91 -2.71
C LEU A 24 -3.41 -1.82 -2.49
N LEU A 25 -3.67 -0.99 -3.50
CA LEU A 25 -4.72 0.04 -3.43
C LEU A 25 -6.11 -0.61 -3.33
N SER A 26 -6.37 -1.65 -4.10
CA SER A 26 -7.65 -2.36 -4.06
C SER A 26 -7.89 -3.00 -2.68
N LEU A 27 -6.88 -3.69 -2.15
CA LEU A 27 -6.95 -4.32 -0.83
C LEU A 27 -7.09 -3.28 0.29
N GLY A 28 -6.31 -2.20 0.22
CA GLY A 28 -6.37 -1.08 1.17
C GLY A 28 -7.71 -0.35 1.15
N ALA A 29 -8.29 -0.12 -0.04
CA ALA A 29 -9.60 0.51 -0.17
C ALA A 29 -10.70 -0.39 0.39
N VAL A 30 -10.70 -1.69 0.04
CA VAL A 30 -11.69 -2.65 0.54
C VAL A 30 -11.63 -2.77 2.06
N THR A 31 -10.42 -2.92 2.63
CA THR A 31 -10.23 -3.01 4.08
C THR A 31 -10.64 -1.74 4.81
N SER A 32 -10.40 -0.56 4.22
CA SER A 32 -10.85 0.74 4.74
C SER A 32 -12.38 0.88 4.71
N THR A 33 -13.03 0.50 3.61
CA THR A 33 -14.50 0.49 3.53
C THR A 33 -15.11 -0.50 4.54
N LEU A 34 -14.50 -1.67 4.72
CA LEU A 34 -14.95 -2.65 5.72
C LEU A 34 -14.83 -2.11 7.15
N PHE A 35 -13.74 -1.40 7.48
CA PHE A 35 -13.61 -0.71 8.76
C PHE A 35 -14.73 0.33 8.95
N TYR A 36 -14.97 1.16 7.94
CA TYR A 36 -16.00 2.20 8.01
C TYR A 36 -17.41 1.63 8.18
N VAL A 37 -17.73 0.55 7.45
CA VAL A 37 -19.01 -0.16 7.56
C VAL A 37 -19.14 -0.83 8.94
N ARG A 38 -18.07 -1.43 9.47
CA ARG A 38 -18.07 -2.05 10.81
C ARG A 38 -18.22 -1.03 11.93
N GLU A 39 -17.64 0.16 11.81
CA GLU A 39 -17.83 1.26 12.77
C GLU A 39 -19.29 1.76 12.74
N GLN A 40 -19.88 1.91 11.55
CA GLN A 40 -21.21 2.50 11.39
C GLN A 40 -22.35 1.51 11.69
N LEU A 41 -22.14 0.21 11.49
CA LEU A 41 -23.17 -0.84 11.68
C LEU A 41 -22.88 -1.79 12.84
N GLY A 42 -21.64 -1.83 13.34
CA GLY A 42 -21.22 -2.68 14.44
C GLY A 42 -21.59 -2.05 15.77
N GLY A 43 -22.67 -2.55 16.39
CA GLY A 43 -23.00 -2.18 17.77
C GLY A 43 -21.82 -2.36 18.74
N ARG A 44 -21.92 -1.68 19.89
CA ARG A 44 -20.96 -1.38 20.98
C ARG A 44 -20.07 -2.52 21.56
N ARG A 45 -19.72 -3.57 20.81
CA ARG A 45 -18.97 -4.77 21.25
C ARG A 45 -17.83 -5.19 20.32
N VAL A 46 -17.37 -4.33 19.41
CA VAL A 46 -16.13 -4.60 18.70
C VAL A 46 -14.98 -4.06 19.55
N SER A 47 -13.94 -4.86 19.74
CA SER A 47 -12.78 -4.44 20.55
C SER A 47 -11.94 -3.45 19.75
N LEU A 48 -11.69 -2.26 20.32
CA LEU A 48 -10.85 -1.22 19.72
C LEU A 48 -9.50 -1.76 19.23
N ALA A 49 -8.93 -2.76 19.92
CA ALA A 49 -7.69 -3.39 19.52
C ALA A 49 -7.80 -4.13 18.18
N GLN A 50 -8.90 -4.86 17.94
CA GLN A 50 -9.11 -5.60 16.69
C GLN A 50 -9.41 -4.65 15.52
N GLU A 51 -10.17 -3.59 15.79
CA GLU A 51 -10.44 -2.52 14.83
C GLU A 51 -9.17 -1.74 14.47
N ALA A 52 -8.34 -1.41 15.46
CA ALA A 52 -7.06 -0.75 15.24
C ALA A 52 -6.09 -1.60 14.42
N MET A 53 -6.06 -2.92 14.63
CA MET A 53 -5.25 -3.83 13.80
C MET A 53 -5.74 -3.86 12.35
N LEU A 54 -7.06 -3.89 12.13
CA LEU A 54 -7.64 -3.85 10.79
C LEU A 54 -7.36 -2.51 10.09
N ALA A 55 -7.53 -1.40 10.82
CA ALA A 55 -7.24 -0.06 10.35
C ALA A 55 -5.74 0.14 10.06
N ALA A 56 -4.85 -0.42 10.89
CA ALA A 56 -3.41 -0.40 10.66
C ALA A 56 -3.02 -1.21 9.42
N ALA A 57 -3.64 -2.37 9.20
CA ALA A 57 -3.43 -3.15 7.97
C ALA A 57 -3.95 -2.41 6.71
N ALA A 58 -5.09 -1.73 6.81
CA ALA A 58 -5.63 -0.89 5.75
C ALA A 58 -4.72 0.31 5.45
N ALA A 59 -4.29 1.04 6.49
CA ALA A 59 -3.39 2.18 6.34
C ALA A 59 -2.02 1.77 5.79
N GLY A 60 -1.47 0.63 6.24
CA GLY A 60 -0.22 0.09 5.74
C GLY A 60 -0.30 -0.27 4.25
N SER A 61 -1.38 -0.95 3.83
CA SER A 61 -1.59 -1.31 2.43
C SER A 61 -1.88 -0.09 1.53
N LEU A 62 -2.66 0.89 2.00
CA LEU A 62 -2.88 2.16 1.28
C LEU A 62 -1.60 2.99 1.17
N GLY A 63 -0.82 3.09 2.24
CA GLY A 63 0.44 3.81 2.26
C GLY A 63 1.45 3.22 1.28
N PHE A 64 1.65 1.91 1.34
CA PHE A 64 2.56 1.22 0.43
C PHE A 64 2.02 1.21 -1.02
N GLY A 65 0.70 1.12 -1.22
CA GLY A 65 0.06 1.24 -2.53
C GLY A 65 0.25 2.62 -3.15
N THR A 66 0.18 3.68 -2.34
CA THR A 66 0.44 5.06 -2.77
C THR A 66 1.90 5.28 -3.16
N LEU A 67 2.85 4.68 -2.42
CA LEU A 67 4.27 4.70 -2.81
C LEU A 67 4.48 4.04 -4.18
N PHE A 68 3.90 2.86 -4.39
CA PHE A 68 3.96 2.17 -5.68
C PHE A 68 3.28 2.96 -6.81
N LEU A 69 2.18 3.68 -6.52
CA LEU A 69 1.53 4.58 -7.46
C LEU A 69 2.43 5.76 -7.86
N LEU A 70 3.14 6.37 -6.90
CA LEU A 70 4.07 7.46 -7.16
C LEU A 70 5.24 7.00 -8.05
N LEU A 71 5.80 5.81 -7.76
CA LEU A 71 6.84 5.21 -8.59
C LEU A 71 6.31 4.87 -10.00
N TRP A 72 5.07 4.39 -10.14
CA TRP A 72 4.47 4.20 -11.47
C TRP A 72 4.42 5.53 -12.21
N CYS A 73 3.87 6.58 -11.59
CA CYS A 73 3.69 7.89 -12.21
C CYS A 73 5.03 8.57 -12.61
N GLY A 74 6.16 7.99 -12.24
CA GLY A 74 7.50 8.54 -12.49
C GLY A 74 7.89 9.62 -11.49
N VAL A 75 7.14 9.75 -10.38
CA VAL A 75 7.51 10.60 -9.24
C VAL A 75 8.55 9.84 -8.42
N TYR A 76 9.79 9.92 -8.87
CA TYR A 76 10.93 9.52 -8.05
C TYR A 76 11.14 10.59 -6.97
N LEU A 77 11.06 10.20 -5.70
CA LEU A 77 11.58 11.01 -4.61
C LEU A 77 13.09 11.08 -4.81
N GLY A 78 13.55 12.19 -5.39
CA GLY A 78 14.96 12.52 -5.58
C GLY A 78 15.63 12.94 -4.28
#